data_AF-A0A9P9DZC8-F1
#
_entry.id   AF-A0A9P9DZC8-F1
#
_cell.length_a   1.000
_cell.length_b   1.000
_cell.length_c   1.000
_cell.angle_alpha   90.00
_cell.angle_beta   90.00
_cell.angle_gamma   90.00
#
_symmetry.space_group_name_H-M   'P 1'
#
loop_
_entity.id
_entity.type
_entity.pdbx_description
1 polymer ?
#
loop_
_entity_poly.entity_id
_entity_poly.type
_entity_poly.pdbx_seq_one_letter_code
_entity_poly.pdbx_strand_id
1 'polypeptide(L)'
;MKFSQVFYSVLAALSVGVNATPIPDTTDVIVVRGTDDTKEYNHFEKVYSSLVKDKYYAFEIQWPRGTGGGETGETGEELAAVRDELGFDHIGIVIGQVTETSIGKPKDKKVKRSFAPLRYDIRKIGGTKNELRSQNWGKSTNDIDRPLKFIKEVKKADFTKFKKTADDWITANPEYNVRTANCNDFFQAMKKAI
;
A
#
# COMPACT_ATOMS: atom_id res chain seq x y z
N MET A 1 -57.12 24.16 11.39
CA MET A 1 -55.92 23.96 10.55
C MET A 1 -56.36 23.21 9.32
N LYS A 2 -56.08 23.76 8.13
CA LYS A 2 -56.78 23.43 6.89
C LYS A 2 -55.94 22.50 5.98
N PHE A 3 -56.69 21.67 5.27
CA PHE A 3 -56.46 21.00 3.98
C PHE A 3 -55.74 19.65 3.87
N SER A 4 -56.57 18.74 3.34
CA SER A 4 -56.46 17.35 2.95
C SER A 4 -55.90 17.17 1.52
N GLN A 5 -55.40 15.97 1.26
CA GLN A 5 -55.45 15.19 0.01
C GLN A 5 -54.68 15.60 -1.27
N VAL A 6 -53.72 14.72 -1.60
CA VAL A 6 -53.43 14.06 -2.90
C VAL A 6 -53.80 14.83 -4.18
N PHE A 7 -52.78 15.11 -5.00
CA PHE A 7 -52.96 15.21 -6.45
C PHE A 7 -51.82 14.49 -7.21
N TYR A 8 -52.14 13.31 -7.72
CA TYR A 8 -51.51 12.71 -8.89
C TYR A 8 -52.25 13.23 -10.12
N SER A 9 -51.55 13.93 -11.00
CA SER A 9 -51.96 14.16 -12.40
C SER A 9 -50.79 14.73 -13.20
N VAL A 10 -49.79 13.90 -13.50
CA VAL A 10 -48.87 14.22 -14.61
C VAL A 10 -49.58 13.84 -15.90
N LEU A 11 -50.14 14.86 -16.53
CA LEU A 11 -50.75 14.82 -17.84
C LEU A 11 -49.66 14.53 -18.88
N ALA A 12 -49.79 13.40 -19.56
CA ALA A 12 -49.07 13.13 -20.79
C ALA A 12 -49.64 14.04 -21.90
N ALA A 13 -48.79 14.89 -22.46
CA ALA A 13 -49.04 15.54 -23.75
C ALA A 13 -47.87 15.23 -24.67
N LEU A 14 -48.11 14.34 -25.62
CA LEU A 14 -47.25 14.04 -26.76
C LEU A 14 -47.28 15.19 -27.77
N SER A 15 -46.08 15.67 -28.11
CA SER A 15 -45.58 16.11 -29.42
C SER A 15 -46.46 16.97 -30.34
N VAL A 16 -45.94 18.16 -30.66
CA VAL A 16 -45.85 18.62 -32.04
C VAL A 16 -44.49 19.29 -32.26
N GLY A 17 -43.83 18.89 -33.33
CA GLY A 17 -42.42 19.10 -33.57
C GLY A 17 -42.05 20.52 -33.94
N VAL A 18 -40.93 20.95 -33.36
CA VAL A 18 -39.90 21.69 -34.08
C VAL A 18 -38.61 20.89 -33.86
N ASN A 19 -38.00 20.41 -34.94
CA ASN A 19 -36.62 19.92 -34.91
C ASN A 19 -35.71 21.13 -34.68
N ALA A 20 -35.72 21.66 -33.46
CA ALA A 20 -34.58 22.38 -32.95
C ALA A 20 -33.57 21.28 -32.59
N THR A 21 -32.63 21.02 -33.50
CA THR A 21 -31.41 20.30 -33.14
C THR A 21 -30.90 20.95 -31.86
N PRO A 22 -30.80 20.23 -30.73
CA PRO A 22 -30.13 20.78 -29.57
C PRO A 22 -28.73 21.15 -30.05
N ILE A 23 -28.36 22.43 -29.98
CA ILE A 23 -26.95 22.78 -29.93
C ILE A 23 -26.44 21.93 -28.77
N PRO A 24 -25.50 20.99 -28.97
CA PRO A 24 -24.92 20.28 -27.85
C PRO A 24 -24.36 21.38 -26.97
N ASP A 25 -25.03 21.60 -25.83
CA ASP A 25 -24.47 22.32 -24.72
C ASP A 25 -23.11 21.67 -24.57
N THR A 26 -22.06 22.43 -24.85
CA THR A 26 -20.67 22.00 -24.74
C THR A 26 -20.50 21.72 -23.26
N THR A 27 -20.96 20.55 -22.86
CA THR A 27 -20.56 19.84 -21.67
C THR A 27 -19.07 19.86 -21.84
N ASP A 28 -18.41 20.74 -21.09
CA ASP A 28 -16.98 20.80 -20.98
C ASP A 28 -16.55 19.36 -20.77
N VAL A 29 -16.10 18.72 -21.86
CA VAL A 29 -15.54 17.38 -21.79
C VAL A 29 -14.32 17.64 -20.94
N ILE A 30 -14.40 17.27 -19.67
CA ILE A 30 -13.33 17.47 -18.73
C ILE A 30 -12.24 16.49 -19.15
N VAL A 31 -11.42 16.90 -20.12
CA VAL A 31 -10.29 16.13 -20.61
C VAL A 31 -9.31 16.04 -19.47
N VAL A 32 -9.11 14.83 -18.95
CA VAL A 32 -8.02 14.55 -18.01
C VAL A 32 -6.71 14.67 -18.79
N ARG A 33 -5.88 15.66 -18.45
CA ARG A 33 -4.61 15.95 -19.13
C ARG A 33 -3.43 15.40 -18.32
N GLY A 34 -3.32 14.08 -18.28
CA GLY A 34 -2.16 13.36 -17.75
C GLY A 34 -2.25 12.92 -16.28
N THR A 35 -1.18 12.27 -15.82
CA THR A 35 -1.02 11.76 -14.45
C THR A 35 -0.06 12.63 -13.63
N ASP A 36 -0.25 12.65 -12.32
CA ASP A 36 0.66 13.24 -11.34
C ASP A 36 1.01 12.17 -10.30
N ASP A 37 2.08 11.43 -10.54
CA ASP A 37 2.38 10.22 -9.77
C ASP A 37 3.27 10.53 -8.57
N THR A 38 2.92 10.02 -7.39
CA THR A 38 3.77 10.22 -6.21
C THR A 38 5.10 9.49 -6.36
N LYS A 39 6.11 9.91 -5.57
CA LYS A 39 7.43 9.26 -5.58
C LYS A 39 7.31 7.78 -5.20
N GLU A 40 6.44 7.48 -4.24
CA GLU A 40 6.14 6.11 -3.82
C GLU A 40 5.51 5.32 -4.96
N TYR A 41 4.46 5.87 -5.61
CA TYR A 41 3.83 5.18 -6.74
C TYR A 41 4.85 4.84 -7.83
N ASN A 42 5.63 5.82 -8.27
CA ASN A 42 6.67 5.63 -9.28
C ASN A 42 7.74 4.62 -8.85
N HIS A 43 8.06 4.54 -7.55
CA HIS A 43 9.03 3.59 -7.04
C HIS A 43 8.53 2.14 -7.12
N PHE A 44 7.29 1.89 -6.71
CA PHE A 44 6.68 0.55 -6.76
C PHE A 44 6.25 0.15 -8.17
N GLU A 45 5.84 1.10 -9.03
CA GLU A 45 5.49 0.85 -10.44
C GLU A 45 6.70 0.35 -11.24
N LYS A 46 7.93 0.80 -10.92
CA LYS A 46 9.17 0.28 -11.51
C LYS A 46 9.41 -1.20 -11.22
N VAL A 47 8.92 -1.68 -10.06
CA VAL A 47 9.06 -3.08 -9.63
C VAL A 47 7.92 -3.93 -10.20
N TYR A 48 6.72 -3.37 -10.27
CA TYR A 48 5.55 -4.02 -10.83
C TYR A 48 4.68 -3.01 -11.58
N SER A 49 4.71 -3.05 -12.91
CA SER A 49 4.08 -2.03 -13.77
C SER A 49 2.56 -2.08 -13.84
N SER A 50 1.92 -3.11 -13.27
CA SER A 50 0.48 -3.35 -13.35
C SER A 50 -0.26 -2.97 -12.07
N LEU A 51 0.11 -1.85 -11.45
CA LEU A 51 -0.56 -1.29 -10.27
C LEU A 51 -1.93 -0.70 -10.63
N VAL A 52 -3.00 -1.30 -10.12
CA VAL A 52 -4.39 -0.92 -10.39
C VAL A 52 -5.00 -0.20 -9.19
N LYS A 53 -5.78 0.85 -9.46
CA LYS A 53 -6.57 1.59 -8.46
C LYS A 53 -7.36 0.66 -7.53
N ASP A 54 -7.41 1.01 -6.24
CA ASP A 54 -8.17 0.34 -5.18
C ASP A 54 -7.72 -1.10 -4.88
N LYS A 55 -6.60 -1.54 -5.47
CA LYS A 55 -5.94 -2.80 -5.15
C LYS A 55 -4.82 -2.61 -4.13
N TYR A 56 -4.52 -3.69 -3.41
CA TYR A 56 -3.44 -3.76 -2.45
C TYR A 56 -2.35 -4.68 -3.00
N TYR A 57 -1.10 -4.34 -2.75
CA TYR A 57 0.04 -5.10 -3.25
C TYR A 57 1.07 -5.28 -2.15
N ALA A 58 1.68 -6.46 -2.11
CA ALA A 58 2.77 -6.80 -1.21
C ALA A 58 4.09 -6.88 -1.97
N PHE A 59 5.12 -6.34 -1.34
CA PHE A 59 6.50 -6.37 -1.82
C PHE A 59 7.42 -6.85 -0.70
N GLU A 60 8.46 -7.56 -1.08
CA GLU A 60 9.59 -7.91 -0.22
C GLU A 60 10.60 -6.77 -0.31
N ILE A 61 11.07 -6.27 0.84
CA ILE A 61 12.22 -5.38 0.95
C ILE A 61 13.37 -6.13 1.60
N GLN A 62 14.55 -6.06 0.99
CA GLN A 62 15.78 -6.64 1.54
C GLN A 62 16.81 -5.56 1.83
N TRP A 63 17.54 -5.73 2.93
CA TRP A 63 18.76 -4.99 3.23
C TRP A 63 19.95 -5.86 2.82
N PRO A 64 20.65 -5.53 1.73
CA PRO A 64 21.78 -6.33 1.25
C PRO A 64 22.92 -6.38 2.25
N ARG A 65 23.87 -7.28 2.00
CA ARG A 65 25.06 -7.43 2.85
C ARG A 65 25.77 -6.10 3.12
N GLY A 66 26.01 -5.81 4.39
CA GLY A 66 26.82 -4.66 4.82
C GLY A 66 26.07 -3.33 4.83
N THR A 67 24.75 -3.35 4.63
CA THR A 67 23.95 -2.13 4.49
C THR A 67 23.04 -1.86 5.70
N GLY A 68 22.97 -2.80 6.65
CA GLY A 68 22.35 -2.68 7.98
C GLY A 68 20.84 -2.43 7.98
N GLY A 69 20.08 -3.13 8.83
CA GLY A 69 18.62 -2.97 9.00
C GLY A 69 18.18 -1.72 9.80
N GLY A 70 19.04 -0.71 9.94
CA GLY A 70 18.91 0.29 11.02
C GLY A 70 19.24 -0.31 12.38
N GLU A 71 19.00 0.41 13.48
CA GLU A 71 19.23 -0.03 14.87
C GLU A 71 18.55 -1.36 15.20
N THR A 72 19.19 -2.47 14.83
CA THR A 72 18.83 -3.80 15.25
C THR A 72 19.78 -4.16 16.37
N GLY A 73 19.24 -4.50 17.55
CA GLY A 73 20.04 -4.88 18.71
C GLY A 73 20.69 -6.27 18.58
N GLU A 74 20.85 -6.76 17.35
CA GLU A 74 21.49 -8.01 16.99
C GLU A 74 23.01 -7.84 17.11
N THR A 75 23.70 -8.85 17.65
CA THR A 75 25.16 -8.82 17.69
C THR A 75 25.73 -9.06 16.29
N GLY A 76 27.01 -8.71 16.09
CA GLY A 76 27.69 -8.98 14.82
C GLY A 76 27.72 -10.46 14.45
N GLU A 77 27.75 -11.37 15.44
CA GLU A 77 27.71 -12.82 15.24
C GLU A 77 26.33 -13.31 14.80
N GLU A 78 25.26 -12.78 15.40
CA GLU A 78 23.88 -13.09 15.02
C GLU A 78 23.61 -12.65 13.59
N LEU A 79 24.02 -11.43 13.24
CA LEU A 79 23.94 -10.91 11.88
C LEU A 79 24.78 -11.75 10.90
N ALA A 80 25.96 -12.22 11.29
CA ALA A 80 26.79 -13.07 10.44
C ALA A 80 26.13 -14.43 10.18
N ALA A 81 25.53 -15.06 11.19
CA ALA A 81 24.82 -16.32 11.03
C ALA A 81 23.61 -16.21 10.10
N VAL A 82 22.77 -15.17 10.26
CA VAL A 82 21.66 -14.89 9.35
C VAL A 82 22.18 -14.58 7.94
N ARG A 83 23.25 -13.78 7.82
CA ARG A 83 23.87 -13.43 6.54
C ARG A 83 24.39 -14.64 5.77
N ASP A 84 25.12 -15.53 6.44
CA ASP A 84 25.76 -16.67 5.80
C ASP A 84 24.73 -17.69 5.32
N GLU A 85 23.59 -17.78 6.00
CA GLU A 85 22.49 -18.66 5.62
C GLU A 85 21.58 -18.06 4.53
N LEU A 86 21.26 -16.76 4.61
CA LEU A 86 20.17 -16.16 3.82
C LEU A 86 20.63 -15.11 2.79
N GLY A 87 21.86 -14.63 2.88
CA GLY A 87 22.45 -13.69 1.91
C GLY A 87 22.03 -12.22 2.08
N PHE A 88 21.33 -11.86 3.16
CA PHE A 88 20.91 -10.49 3.48
C PHE A 88 21.11 -10.16 4.96
N ASP A 89 21.16 -8.86 5.28
CA ASP A 89 21.26 -8.35 6.67
C ASP A 89 19.91 -8.34 7.36
N HIS A 90 18.86 -8.01 6.59
CA HIS A 90 17.51 -7.85 7.09
C HIS A 90 16.50 -8.03 5.97
N ILE A 91 15.28 -8.39 6.32
CA ILE A 91 14.17 -8.55 5.38
C ILE A 91 12.87 -8.05 6.02
N GLY A 92 12.00 -7.52 5.19
CA GLY A 92 10.69 -7.04 5.60
C GLY A 92 9.67 -7.16 4.49
N ILE A 93 8.43 -6.87 4.82
CA ILE A 93 7.31 -6.88 3.90
C ILE A 93 6.66 -5.50 3.86
N VAL A 94 6.41 -5.01 2.65
CA VAL A 94 5.73 -3.74 2.41
C VAL A 94 4.37 -4.04 1.82
N ILE A 95 3.31 -3.51 2.41
CA ILE A 95 1.96 -3.64 1.88
C ILE A 95 1.35 -2.25 1.74
N GLY A 96 0.77 -1.95 0.59
CA GLY A 96 0.15 -0.66 0.34
C GLY A 96 -1.04 -0.75 -0.60
N GLN A 97 -1.86 0.29 -0.58
CA GLN A 97 -2.99 0.47 -1.48
C GLN A 97 -2.63 1.47 -2.59
N VAL A 98 -3.06 1.18 -3.82
CA VAL A 98 -3.06 2.18 -4.90
C VAL A 98 -4.30 3.04 -4.79
N THR A 99 -4.13 4.36 -4.76
CA THR A 99 -5.23 5.32 -4.76
C THR A 99 -5.10 6.28 -5.94
N GLU A 100 -6.24 6.70 -6.47
CA GLU A 100 -6.31 7.71 -7.52
C GLU A 100 -7.23 8.84 -7.09
N THR A 101 -6.77 10.08 -7.21
CA THR A 101 -7.55 11.28 -6.88
C THR A 101 -7.52 12.26 -8.05
N SER A 102 -8.68 12.84 -8.37
CA SER A 102 -8.72 13.94 -9.34
C SER A 102 -8.20 15.21 -8.70
N ILE A 103 -7.23 15.85 -9.32
CA ILE A 103 -6.64 17.11 -8.85
C ILE A 103 -6.70 18.18 -9.95
N GLY A 104 -6.55 19.45 -9.55
CA GLY A 104 -6.52 20.58 -10.47
C GLY A 104 -7.90 21.17 -10.78
N LYS A 105 -7.90 22.29 -11.49
CA LYS A 105 -9.11 22.95 -12.01
C LYS A 105 -9.64 22.18 -13.22
N PRO A 106 -10.92 22.35 -13.62
CA PRO A 106 -11.49 21.62 -14.77
C PRO A 106 -10.64 21.67 -16.05
N LYS A 107 -9.99 22.81 -16.31
CA LYS A 107 -9.14 23.05 -17.48
C LYS A 107 -7.79 22.33 -17.43
N ASP A 108 -7.35 21.97 -16.22
CA ASP A 108 -6.04 21.38 -15.89
C ASP A 108 -6.21 20.09 -15.08
N LYS A 109 -7.33 19.38 -15.26
CA LYS A 109 -7.65 18.21 -14.43
C LYS A 109 -6.64 17.09 -14.70
N LYS A 110 -6.04 16.58 -13.62
CA LYS A 110 -5.11 15.44 -13.65
C LYS A 110 -5.61 14.34 -12.72
N VAL A 111 -5.11 13.12 -12.95
CA VAL A 111 -5.25 12.00 -12.02
C VAL A 111 -3.96 11.85 -11.25
N LYS A 112 -4.03 12.06 -9.93
CA LYS A 112 -2.93 11.78 -9.02
C LYS A 112 -2.98 10.32 -8.60
N ARG A 113 -2.01 9.51 -9.05
CA ARG A 113 -1.84 8.11 -8.60
C ARG A 113 -0.87 8.09 -7.42
N SER A 114 -1.28 7.43 -6.35
CA SER A 114 -0.49 7.31 -5.13
C SER A 114 -0.42 5.85 -4.71
N PHE A 115 0.67 5.45 -4.07
CA PHE A 115 0.77 4.20 -3.34
C PHE A 115 0.96 4.55 -1.87
N ALA A 116 0.18 3.93 -0.97
CA ALA A 116 0.24 4.16 0.48
C ALA A 116 0.91 2.97 1.20
N PRO A 117 2.24 2.80 1.07
CA PRO A 117 2.97 1.66 1.63
C PRO A 117 3.22 1.76 3.14
N LEU A 118 2.97 0.65 3.81
CA LEU A 118 3.40 0.37 5.18
C LEU A 118 4.41 -0.77 5.15
N ARG A 119 5.59 -0.52 5.72
CA ARG A 119 6.65 -1.50 5.93
C ARG A 119 6.45 -2.16 7.28
N TYR A 120 6.52 -3.48 7.29
CA TYR A 120 6.52 -4.33 8.47
C TYR A 120 7.77 -5.17 8.50
N ASP A 121 8.45 -5.13 9.61
CA ASP A 121 9.66 -5.90 9.86
C ASP A 121 9.86 -6.01 11.38
N ILE A 122 10.73 -6.90 11.82
CA ILE A 122 11.02 -7.05 13.25
C ILE A 122 12.45 -6.63 13.54
N ARG A 123 12.75 -6.29 14.79
CA ARG A 123 14.12 -6.13 15.25
C ARG A 123 14.29 -6.67 16.66
N LYS A 124 15.53 -7.00 16.99
CA LYS A 124 15.94 -7.29 18.36
C LYS A 124 16.05 -6.00 19.17
N ILE A 125 15.44 -5.96 20.36
CA ILE A 125 15.57 -4.86 21.34
C ILE A 125 15.96 -5.41 22.71
N GLY A 126 16.65 -4.60 23.51
CA GLY A 126 17.04 -4.98 24.88
C GLY A 126 17.88 -6.26 24.96
N GLY A 127 18.61 -6.59 23.88
CA GLY A 127 19.50 -7.75 23.80
C GLY A 127 18.81 -9.12 23.71
N THR A 128 17.48 -9.20 23.72
CA THR A 128 16.77 -10.50 23.73
C THR A 128 15.40 -10.49 23.05
N LYS A 129 14.70 -9.36 22.97
CA LYS A 129 13.27 -9.34 22.60
C LYS A 129 13.04 -9.01 21.14
N ASN A 130 12.02 -9.62 20.55
CA ASN A 130 11.49 -9.19 19.26
C ASN A 130 10.56 -7.98 19.43
N GLU A 131 10.71 -6.99 18.54
CA GLU A 131 9.82 -5.84 18.41
C GLU A 131 9.33 -5.73 16.97
N LEU A 132 8.02 -5.61 16.79
CA LEU A 132 7.44 -5.24 15.49
C LEU A 132 7.69 -3.77 15.19
N ARG A 133 8.27 -3.49 14.03
CA ARG A 133 8.28 -2.16 13.41
C ARG A 133 7.20 -2.10 12.35
N SER A 134 6.36 -1.07 12.43
CA SER A 134 5.39 -0.70 11.40
C SER A 134 5.65 0.76 11.03
N GLN A 135 6.19 1.01 9.84
CA GLN A 135 6.61 2.35 9.42
C GLN A 135 6.02 2.70 8.05
N ASN A 136 5.64 3.96 7.87
CA ASN A 136 5.35 4.45 6.52
C ASN A 136 6.66 4.42 5.71
N TRP A 137 6.58 3.91 4.49
CA TRP A 137 7.71 3.93 3.56
C TRP A 137 8.26 5.34 3.39
N GLY A 138 9.57 5.46 3.20
CA GLY A 138 10.23 6.74 2.92
C GLY A 138 10.31 7.71 4.10
N LYS A 139 9.75 7.38 5.28
CA LYS A 139 10.03 8.11 6.53
C LYS A 139 11.38 7.74 7.16
N SER A 140 11.91 6.56 6.81
CA SER A 140 13.30 6.14 7.06
C SER A 140 14.14 6.55 5.85
N THR A 141 15.26 7.24 6.08
CA THR A 141 16.05 7.93 5.04
C THR A 141 16.70 7.01 4.00
N ASN A 142 16.66 5.69 4.15
CA ASN A 142 17.38 4.75 3.27
C ASN A 142 16.53 3.62 2.67
N ASP A 143 15.20 3.62 2.82
CA ASP A 143 14.35 2.52 2.32
C ASP A 143 14.11 2.59 0.81
N ILE A 144 14.11 3.81 0.25
CA ILE A 144 13.76 4.06 -1.16
C ILE A 144 14.81 3.53 -2.16
N ASP A 145 16.02 3.25 -1.70
CA ASP A 145 17.10 2.70 -2.53
C ASP A 145 17.26 1.19 -2.33
N ARG A 146 16.39 0.57 -1.53
CA ARG A 146 16.49 -0.85 -1.20
C ARG A 146 15.91 -1.73 -2.31
N PRO A 147 16.52 -2.89 -2.59
CA PRO A 147 15.93 -3.86 -3.50
C PRO A 147 14.53 -4.26 -3.05
N LEU A 148 13.60 -4.12 -3.98
CA LEU A 148 12.22 -4.55 -3.83
C LEU A 148 11.93 -5.72 -4.79
N LYS A 149 11.13 -6.66 -4.33
CA LYS A 149 10.57 -7.74 -5.17
C LYS A 149 9.07 -7.77 -5.00
N PHE A 150 8.34 -7.84 -6.10
CA PHE A 150 6.90 -8.06 -6.06
C PHE A 150 6.57 -9.44 -5.48
N ILE A 151 5.64 -9.50 -4.54
CA ILE A 151 5.14 -10.76 -3.98
C ILE A 151 3.83 -11.13 -4.67
N LYS A 152 2.77 -10.32 -4.46
CA LYS A 152 1.44 -10.52 -5.04
C LYS A 152 0.48 -9.36 -4.79
N GLU A 153 -0.67 -9.39 -5.46
CA GLU A 153 -1.87 -8.64 -5.05
C GLU A 153 -2.43 -9.24 -3.75
N VAL A 154 -2.84 -8.37 -2.84
CA VAL A 154 -3.36 -8.70 -1.51
C VAL A 154 -4.84 -8.30 -1.44
N LYS A 155 -5.67 -9.11 -0.76
CA LYS A 155 -7.06 -8.72 -0.52
C LYS A 155 -7.10 -7.65 0.57
N LYS A 156 -8.03 -6.70 0.46
CA LYS A 156 -8.28 -5.68 1.49
C LYS A 156 -8.47 -6.28 2.89
N ALA A 157 -9.15 -7.42 2.98
CA ALA A 157 -9.38 -8.12 4.24
C ALA A 157 -8.07 -8.60 4.90
N ASP A 158 -7.14 -9.11 4.10
CA ASP A 158 -5.85 -9.61 4.56
C ASP A 158 -4.96 -8.44 4.99
N PHE A 159 -4.92 -7.35 4.22
CA PHE A 159 -4.26 -6.11 4.63
C PHE A 159 -4.81 -5.57 5.96
N THR A 160 -6.14 -5.55 6.13
CA THR A 160 -6.79 -5.05 7.34
C THR A 160 -6.41 -5.87 8.58
N LYS A 161 -6.26 -7.19 8.42
CA LYS A 161 -5.87 -8.12 9.50
C LYS A 161 -4.36 -8.26 9.65
N PHE A 162 -3.58 -7.74 8.72
CA PHE A 162 -2.15 -7.96 8.63
C PHE A 162 -1.42 -7.51 9.89
N LYS A 163 -1.69 -6.29 10.36
CA LYS A 163 -1.06 -5.77 11.59
C LYS A 163 -1.35 -6.66 12.79
N LYS A 164 -2.61 -7.09 12.98
CA LYS A 164 -2.96 -8.01 14.06
C LYS A 164 -2.19 -9.33 13.95
N THR A 165 -2.08 -9.87 12.73
CA THR A 165 -1.34 -11.12 12.48
C THR A 165 0.14 -10.97 12.81
N ALA A 166 0.74 -9.81 12.49
CA ALA A 166 2.10 -9.49 12.87
C ALA A 166 2.27 -9.35 14.40
N ASP A 167 1.34 -8.66 15.08
CA ASP A 167 1.33 -8.52 16.54
C ASP A 167 1.15 -9.89 17.25
N ASP A 168 0.28 -10.76 16.72
CA ASP A 168 0.07 -12.13 17.21
C ASP A 168 1.35 -12.96 17.06
N TRP A 169 2.07 -12.82 15.94
CA TRP A 169 3.35 -13.50 15.72
C TRP A 169 4.40 -13.07 16.75
N ILE A 170 4.52 -11.78 17.07
CA ILE A 170 5.44 -11.29 18.11
C ILE A 170 5.06 -11.82 19.49
N THR A 171 3.76 -11.89 19.77
CA THR A 171 3.27 -12.45 21.04
C THR A 171 3.63 -13.93 21.18
N ALA A 172 3.58 -14.69 20.08
CA ALA A 172 4.00 -16.09 20.05
C ALA A 172 5.53 -16.28 20.03
N ASN A 173 6.28 -15.27 19.58
CA ASN A 173 7.73 -15.29 19.43
C ASN A 173 8.38 -14.07 20.12
N PRO A 174 8.24 -13.92 21.45
CA PRO A 174 8.63 -12.70 22.17
C PRO A 174 10.16 -12.51 22.24
N GLU A 175 10.93 -13.59 22.12
CA GLU A 175 12.38 -13.58 22.15
C GLU A 175 12.96 -13.77 20.75
N TYR A 176 13.98 -12.98 20.43
CA TYR A 176 14.72 -13.10 19.19
C TYR A 176 15.57 -14.36 19.20
N ASN A 177 15.46 -15.16 18.14
CA ASN A 177 16.30 -16.33 17.94
C ASN A 177 16.77 -16.38 16.50
N VAL A 178 18.10 -16.35 16.30
CA VAL A 178 18.75 -16.42 14.98
C VAL A 178 18.27 -17.58 14.12
N ARG A 179 17.82 -18.69 14.71
CA ARG A 179 17.45 -19.91 13.97
C ARG A 179 15.95 -20.12 13.79
N THR A 180 15.11 -19.51 14.63
CA THR A 180 13.67 -19.87 14.68
C THR A 180 12.72 -18.70 14.90
N ALA A 181 13.22 -17.51 15.24
CA ALA A 181 12.42 -16.33 15.53
C ALA A 181 13.17 -15.05 15.13
N ASN A 182 13.67 -15.02 13.89
CA ASN A 182 14.39 -13.91 13.29
C ASN A 182 13.52 -13.16 12.24
N CYS A 183 14.12 -12.17 11.58
CA CYS A 183 13.44 -11.36 10.56
C CYS A 183 12.94 -12.15 9.34
N ASN A 184 13.65 -13.21 8.94
CA ASN A 184 13.22 -14.10 7.87
C ASN A 184 12.05 -14.98 8.31
N ASP A 185 12.07 -15.55 9.52
CA ASP A 185 10.95 -16.34 10.03
C ASP A 185 9.65 -15.52 10.07
N PHE A 186 9.76 -14.29 10.57
CA PHE A 186 8.67 -13.32 10.54
C PHE A 186 8.21 -13.05 9.10
N PHE A 187 9.12 -12.73 8.19
CA PHE A 187 8.80 -12.45 6.80
C PHE A 187 8.08 -13.62 6.12
N GLN A 188 8.55 -14.86 6.29
CA GLN A 188 7.92 -16.05 5.71
C GLN A 188 6.52 -16.28 6.28
N ALA A 189 6.35 -16.11 7.60
CA ALA A 189 5.04 -16.20 8.25
C ALA A 189 4.07 -15.15 7.71
N MET A 190 4.51 -13.90 7.57
CA MET A 190 3.70 -12.82 7.03
C MET A 190 3.36 -13.01 5.55
N LYS A 191 4.32 -13.46 4.74
CA LYS A 191 4.11 -13.78 3.32
C LYS A 191 3.05 -14.86 3.12
N LYS A 192 2.95 -15.82 4.05
CA LYS A 192 1.91 -16.87 4.05
C LYS A 192 0.53 -16.36 4.50
N ALA A 193 0.51 -15.32 5.34
CA ALA A 193 -0.72 -14.78 5.91
C ALA A 193 -1.49 -13.84 4.97
N ILE A 194 -0.81 -13.26 3.99
CA ILE A 194 -1.43 -12.47 2.91
C ILE A 194 -1.88 -13.35 1.77
#